data_AF-A0A520GE91-F1
#
_entry.id   AF-A0A520GE91-F1
#
_cell.length_a   1.000
_cell.length_b   1.000
_cell.length_c   1.000
_cell.angle_alpha   90.00
_cell.angle_beta   90.00
_cell.angle_gamma   90.00
#
_symmetry.space_group_name_H-M   'P 1'
#
loop_
_entity.id
_entity.type
_entity.pdbx_description
1 polymer ?
#
loop_
_entity_poly.entity_id
_entity_poly.type
_entity_poly.pdbx_seq_one_letter_code
_entity_poly.pdbx_strand_id
1 'polypeptide(L)' 'MTQRLILASNNAGKLKEFAQLLAPIGFELHPQGEFNVPEAEEPFGTFVENALQKARHAARLTGLPALADDS' A
#
# COMPACT_ATOMS: atom_id res chain seq x y z
N MET A 1 -9.01 -13.27 -13.10
CA MET A 1 -8.17 -13.63 -11.93
C MET A 1 -7.97 -12.37 -11.13
N THR A 2 -8.17 -12.41 -9.81
CA THR A 2 -7.98 -11.26 -8.93
C THR A 2 -6.49 -11.08 -8.65
N GLN A 3 -5.98 -9.85 -8.75
CA GLN A 3 -4.59 -9.54 -8.45
C GLN A 3 -4.45 -9.03 -7.02
N ARG A 4 -3.53 -9.61 -6.26
CA ARG A 4 -3.21 -9.15 -4.91
C ARG A 4 -2.43 -7.85 -5.00
N LEU A 5 -2.85 -6.86 -4.22
CA LEU A 5 -2.20 -5.55 -4.13
C LEU A 5 -2.01 -5.19 -2.66
N ILE A 6 -0.79 -4.89 -2.27
CA ILE A 6 -0.51 -4.44 -0.91
C ILE A 6 -0.85 -2.96 -0.79
N LEU A 7 -1.62 -2.59 0.24
CA LEU A 7 -1.72 -1.20 0.66
C LEU A 7 -0.64 -0.94 1.71
N ALA A 8 0.31 -0.07 1.39
CA ALA A 8 1.42 0.34 2.26
C ALA A 8 0.95 1.32 3.36
N SER A 9 -0.10 0.93 4.09
CA SER A 9 -0.69 1.64 5.21
C SER A 9 -1.44 0.63 6.08
N ASN A 10 -1.44 0.87 7.39
CA ASN A 10 -2.25 0.11 8.35
C ASN A 10 -3.56 0.83 8.71
N ASN A 11 -3.91 1.91 8.00
CA ASN A 11 -5.15 2.64 8.23
C ASN A 11 -6.35 1.86 7.65
N ALA A 12 -7.21 1.36 8.54
CA ALA A 12 -8.40 0.58 8.17
C ALA A 12 -9.42 1.36 7.31
N GLY A 13 -9.51 2.69 7.50
CA GLY A 13 -10.35 3.56 6.69
C GLY A 13 -9.88 3.62 5.24
N LYS A 14 -8.58 3.90 5.03
CA LYS A 14 -7.95 3.89 3.70
C LYS A 14 -8.10 2.52 3.03
N LEU A 15 -7.88 1.43 3.76
CA LEU A 15 -8.05 0.08 3.23
C LEU A 15 -9.47 -0.14 2.70
N LYS A 16 -10.49 0.25 3.47
CA LYS A 16 -11.89 0.11 3.05
C LYS A 16 -12.20 0.93 1.80
N GLU A 17 -11.77 2.19 1.75
CA GLU A 17 -12.00 3.09 0.62
C GLU A 17 -11.33 2.58 -0.66
N PHE A 18 -10.04 2.24 -0.61
CA PHE A 18 -9.32 1.74 -1.78
C PHE A 18 -9.79 0.33 -2.20
N ALA A 19 -10.13 -0.54 -1.26
CA ALA A 19 -10.68 -1.86 -1.59
C ALA A 19 -11.99 -1.73 -2.37
N GLN A 20 -12.89 -0.82 -1.95
CA GLN A 20 -14.13 -0.56 -2.68
C GLN A 20 -13.88 0.03 -4.08
N LEU A 21 -12.91 0.93 -4.22
CA LEU A 21 -12.58 1.56 -5.49
C LEU A 21 -11.93 0.60 -6.50
N LEU A 22 -11.07 -0.31 -6.03
CA LEU A 22 -10.22 -1.14 -6.88
C LEU A 22 -10.75 -2.56 -7.09
N ALA A 23 -11.68 -3.03 -6.25
CA ALA A 23 -12.33 -4.33 -6.45
C ALA A 23 -13.02 -4.49 -7.82
N PRO A 24 -13.75 -3.49 -8.38
CA PRO A 24 -14.40 -3.61 -9.69
C PRO A 24 -13.43 -3.85 -10.86
N ILE A 25 -12.17 -3.44 -10.72
CA ILE A 25 -11.12 -3.64 -11.74
C ILE A 25 -10.23 -4.86 -11.44
N GLY A 26 -10.61 -5.68 -10.46
CA GLY A 26 -10.00 -6.99 -10.21
C GLY A 26 -8.81 -6.98 -9.25
N PHE A 27 -8.68 -5.98 -8.37
CA PHE A 27 -7.68 -6.00 -7.29
C PHE A 27 -8.28 -6.43 -5.96
N GLU A 28 -7.51 -7.23 -5.23
CA GLU A 28 -7.76 -7.61 -3.84
C GLU A 28 -6.70 -6.94 -2.98
N LEU A 29 -7.13 -5.99 -2.14
CA LEU A 29 -6.21 -5.22 -1.31
C LEU A 29 -5.96 -5.90 0.02
N HIS A 30 -4.69 -5.97 0.39
CA HIS A 30 -4.25 -6.43 1.70
C HIS A 30 -3.43 -5.35 2.41
N PRO A 31 -3.67 -5.08 3.70
CA PRO A 31 -2.86 -4.13 4.45
C PRO A 31 -1.45 -4.69 4.69
N GLN A 32 -0.43 -3.83 4.68
CA GLN A 32 0.96 -4.24 4.88
C GLN A 32 1.20 -5.00 6.20
N GLY A 33 0.42 -4.69 7.25
CA GLY A 33 0.48 -5.37 8.54
C GLY A 33 0.17 -6.87 8.49
N GLU A 34 -0.63 -7.33 7.52
CA GLU A 34 -0.89 -8.77 7.31
C GLU A 34 0.39 -9.55 6.99
N PHE A 35 1.39 -8.86 6.42
CA PHE A 35 2.68 -9.44 6.00
C PHE A 35 3.82 -9.12 6.97
N ASN A 36 3.52 -8.59 8.16
CA ASN A 36 4.52 -8.13 9.12
C ASN A 36 5.49 -7.09 8.54
N VAL A 37 5.02 -6.29 7.59
CA VAL A 37 5.79 -5.18 7.02
C VAL A 37 5.76 -4.00 7.99
N PRO A 38 6.92 -3.52 8.48
CA PRO A 38 6.99 -2.33 9.30
C PRO A 38 6.67 -1.08 8.49
N GLU A 39 6.38 0.02 9.18
CA GLU A 39 6.21 1.31 8.51
C GLU A 39 7.53 1.76 7.86
N ALA A 40 7.43 2.32 6.66
CA ALA A 40 8.57 2.87 5.97
C ALA A 40 8.95 4.22 6.58
N GLU A 41 10.24 4.57 6.53
CA GLU A 41 10.67 5.94 6.80
C GLU A 41 10.13 6.89 5.71
N GLU A 42 9.76 8.10 6.13
CA GLU A 42 9.28 9.18 5.26
C GLU A 42 10.24 10.40 5.34
N PRO A 43 11.48 10.29 4.83
CA PRO A 43 12.51 11.31 5.02
C PRO A 43 12.40 12.47 4.01
N PHE A 44 11.48 12.40 3.06
CA PHE A 44 11.46 13.30 1.91
C PHE A 44 10.55 14.51 2.14
N GLY A 45 10.85 15.60 1.44
CA GLY A 45 10.13 16.87 1.57
C GLY A 45 8.85 16.95 0.72
N THR A 46 8.53 15.91 -0.06
CA THR A 46 7.35 15.91 -0.94
C THR A 46 6.50 14.66 -0.74
N PHE A 47 5.19 14.82 -0.88
CA PHE A 47 4.22 13.72 -0.74
C PHE A 47 4.49 12.60 -1.74
N VAL A 48 4.82 12.94 -2.98
CA VAL A 48 5.10 11.94 -4.02
C VAL A 48 6.32 11.08 -3.68
N GLU A 49 7.36 11.64 -3.09
CA GLU A 49 8.56 10.89 -2.71
C GLU A 49 8.29 9.94 -1.54
N ASN A 50 7.57 10.39 -0.51
CA ASN A 50 7.18 9.55 0.62
C ASN A 50 6.17 8.46 0.23
N ALA A 51 5.20 8.76 -0.63
CA ALA A 51 4.30 7.75 -1.19
C ALA A 51 5.08 6.68 -1.98
N LEU A 52 6.01 7.08 -2.85
CA LEU A 52 6.87 6.16 -3.59
C LEU A 52 7.73 5.31 -2.65
N GLN A 53 8.28 5.91 -1.59
CA GLN A 53 9.09 5.20 -0.59
C GLN A 53 8.29 4.13 0.15
N LYS A 54 7.08 4.47 0.62
CA LYS A 54 6.16 3.52 1.25
C LYS A 54 5.83 2.34 0.34
N ALA A 55 5.43 2.62 -0.91
CA ALA A 55 5.10 1.58 -1.89
C ALA A 55 6.31 0.67 -2.16
N ARG A 56 7.50 1.25 -2.39
CA ARG A 56 8.73 0.48 -2.63
C ARG A 56 9.12 -0.36 -1.43
N HIS A 57 8.99 0.15 -0.21
CA HIS A 57 9.28 -0.58 1.02
C HIS A 57 8.41 -1.83 1.14
N ALA A 58 7.09 -1.66 1.03
CA ALA A 58 6.14 -2.78 1.10
C ALA A 58 6.35 -3.79 -0.03
N ALA A 59 6.53 -3.33 -1.26
CA ALA A 59 6.79 -4.21 -2.40
C ALA A 59 8.10 -5.01 -2.24
N ARG A 60 9.16 -4.37 -1.75
CA ARG A 60 10.46 -5.02 -1.53
C ARG A 60 10.39 -6.13 -0.48
N LEU A 61 9.63 -5.94 0.60
CA LEU A 61 9.54 -6.92 1.68
C LEU A 61 8.55 -8.05 1.39
N THR A 62 7.51 -7.79 0.59
CA THR A 62 6.47 -8.79 0.28
C THR A 62 6.70 -9.52 -1.04
N GLY A 63 7.47 -8.93 -1.97
CA GLY A 63 7.59 -9.41 -3.36
C GLY A 63 6.31 -9.20 -4.19
N LEU A 64 5.34 -8.44 -3.69
CA LEU A 64 4.06 -8.18 -4.33
C LEU A 64 3.96 -6.74 -4.83
N PRO A 65 3.12 -6.44 -5.83
CA PRO A 65 2.77 -5.06 -6.17
C PRO A 65 2.22 -4.34 -4.94
N ALA A 66 2.57 -3.06 -4.78
CA ALA A 66 2.11 -2.23 -3.67
C ALA A 66 1.63 -0.85 -4.13
N LEU A 67 0.58 -0.36 -3.46
CA LEU A 67 0.02 0.97 -3.56
C LEU A 67 0.28 1.70 -2.25
N ALA A 68 0.59 3.00 -2.33
CA ALA A 68 0.74 3.86 -1.18
C ALA A 68 0.09 5.22 -1.46
N ASP A 69 -0.17 5.94 -0.39
CA ASP A 69 -0.70 7.30 -0.39
C ASP A 69 0.08 8.12 0.65
N ASP A 70 0.27 9.40 0.36
CA ASP A 70 0.86 10.37 1.28
C ASP A 70 0.17 11.72 1.12
N SER A 71 -0.01 12.44 2.23
CA SER A 71 -0.92 13.59 2.34
C SER A 71 -0.38 14.70 3.21
#